data_AF-A0A924PQ48-F1
#
_entry.id   AF-A0A924PQ48-F1
#
_cell.length_a   1.000
_cell.length_b   1.000
_cell.length_c   1.000
_cell.angle_alpha   90.00
_cell.angle_beta   90.00
_cell.angle_gamma   90.00
#
_symmetry.space_group_name_H-M   'P 1'
#
loop_
_entity.id
_entity.type
_entity.pdbx_description
1 polymer ?
#
loop_
_entity_poly.entity_id
_entity_poly.type
_entity_poly.pdbx_seq_one_letter_code
_entity_poly.pdbx_strand_id
1 'polypeptide(L)'
;TWVYEAIQEGLVDPTLFIQIGIRSSGVREAREYVNEQGGRIFTARELRGKDGAALNDVIAEVRERMAKAGNPPLYLTFDIDALDPAFAPGTGTPEVGGLTTAQAMTLLEAWHDLNWVGMDCSEVSPPYDHAELTSNAAATLVWTWLCGRVAATKQI
;
A
#
# COMPACT_ATOMS: atom_id res chain seq x y z
N THR A 1 -13.16 10.05 7.37
CA THR A 1 -12.60 8.79 6.82
C THR A 1 -11.63 8.23 7.83
N TRP A 2 -11.29 6.93 7.79
CA TRP A 2 -10.50 6.31 8.87
C TRP A 2 -9.09 6.92 9.04
N VAL A 3 -8.43 7.32 7.94
CA VAL A 3 -7.09 7.97 8.00
C VAL A 3 -7.14 9.29 8.76
N TYR A 4 -8.19 10.08 8.55
CA TYR A 4 -8.38 11.35 9.26
C TYR A 4 -8.51 11.10 10.76
N GLU A 5 -9.38 10.18 11.17
CA GLU A 5 -9.59 9.86 12.59
C GLU A 5 -8.30 9.31 13.23
N ALA A 6 -7.59 8.40 12.57
CA ALA A 6 -6.34 7.84 13.09
C ALA A 6 -5.27 8.91 13.35
N ILE A 7 -5.18 9.93 12.48
CA ILE A 7 -4.27 11.06 12.68
C ILE A 7 -4.77 11.98 13.81
N GLN A 8 -6.07 12.32 13.86
CA GLN A 8 -6.62 13.20 14.89
C GLN A 8 -6.56 12.58 16.29
N GLU A 9 -6.76 11.27 16.40
CA GLU A 9 -6.68 10.51 17.65
C GLU A 9 -5.23 10.20 18.07
N GLY A 10 -4.24 10.54 17.25
CA GLY A 10 -2.82 10.30 17.55
C GLY A 10 -2.42 8.82 17.54
N LEU A 11 -3.16 7.99 16.79
CA LEU A 11 -2.90 6.56 16.65
C LEU A 11 -1.76 6.27 15.68
N VAL A 12 -1.46 7.22 14.79
CA VAL A 12 -0.38 7.15 13.80
C VAL A 12 0.42 8.44 13.78
N ASP A 13 1.70 8.34 13.42
CA ASP A 13 2.51 9.53 13.12
C ASP A 13 2.18 10.01 11.69
N PRO A 14 1.55 11.19 11.53
CA PRO A 14 1.18 11.69 10.21
C PRO A 14 2.40 11.92 9.30
N THR A 15 3.56 12.25 9.89
CA THR A 15 4.80 12.47 9.15
C THR A 15 5.42 11.17 8.65
N LEU A 16 4.91 10.01 9.05
CA LEU A 16 5.34 8.70 8.55
C LEU A 16 4.24 7.98 7.77
N PHE A 17 3.08 8.62 7.62
CA PHE A 17 1.95 8.04 6.90
C PHE A 17 2.18 8.11 5.39
N ILE A 18 2.16 6.95 4.74
CA ILE A 18 2.41 6.81 3.30
C ILE A 18 1.20 6.18 2.62
N GLN A 19 0.74 6.79 1.54
CA GLN A 19 -0.30 6.23 0.67
C GLN A 19 0.27 5.99 -0.72
N ILE A 20 -0.09 4.87 -1.33
CA ILE A 20 0.43 4.43 -2.63
C ILE A 20 -0.76 4.07 -3.52
N GLY A 21 -0.81 4.63 -4.73
CA GLY A 21 -1.86 4.30 -5.70
C GLY A 21 -3.08 5.23 -5.67
N ILE A 22 -3.03 6.34 -4.92
CA ILE A 22 -4.12 7.32 -4.87
C ILE A 22 -4.41 7.87 -6.27
N ARG A 23 -5.69 7.81 -6.67
CA ARG A 23 -6.16 8.23 -8.00
C ARG A 23 -7.63 8.64 -8.09
N SER A 24 -8.39 8.60 -6.99
CA SER A 24 -9.83 8.91 -7.03
C SER A 24 -10.10 10.36 -7.44
N SER A 25 -11.32 10.61 -7.93
CA SER A 25 -11.81 11.94 -8.30
C SER A 25 -12.26 12.81 -7.12
N GLY A 26 -11.87 12.45 -5.88
CA GLY A 26 -12.27 13.15 -4.67
C GLY A 26 -11.91 14.63 -4.63
N VAL A 27 -12.53 15.36 -3.71
CA VAL A 27 -12.21 16.78 -3.44
C VAL A 27 -10.74 16.94 -3.09
N ARG A 28 -10.14 18.07 -3.45
CA ARG A 28 -8.69 18.30 -3.33
C ARG A 28 -8.22 18.11 -1.89
N GLU A 29 -8.98 18.63 -0.95
CA GLU A 29 -8.71 18.58 0.49
C GLU A 29 -8.49 17.13 0.94
N ALA A 30 -9.33 16.19 0.50
CA ALA A 30 -9.17 14.78 0.81
C ALA A 30 -7.96 14.15 0.10
N ARG A 31 -7.67 14.56 -1.14
CA ARG A 31 -6.54 14.03 -1.94
C ARG A 31 -5.18 14.53 -1.49
N GLU A 32 -5.12 15.68 -0.83
CA GLU A 32 -3.87 16.32 -0.40
C GLU A 32 -3.64 16.20 1.11
N TYR A 33 -4.68 15.83 1.88
CA TYR A 33 -4.66 15.77 3.35
C TYR A 33 -3.40 15.12 3.93
N VAL A 34 -3.01 13.92 3.47
CA VAL A 34 -1.83 13.23 4.01
C VAL A 34 -0.54 14.02 3.75
N ASN A 35 -0.37 14.61 2.55
CA ASN A 35 0.80 15.46 2.27
C ASN A 35 0.77 16.73 3.13
N GLU A 36 -0.41 17.32 3.37
CA GLU A 36 -0.57 18.51 4.23
C GLU A 36 -0.23 18.22 5.69
N GLN A 37 -0.49 17.01 6.18
CA GLN A 37 -0.06 16.57 7.52
C GLN A 37 1.42 16.16 7.57
N GLY A 38 2.16 16.35 6.47
CA GLY A 38 3.58 16.05 6.37
C GLY A 38 3.89 14.61 5.95
N GLY A 39 2.90 13.79 5.62
CA GLY A 39 3.04 12.42 5.10
C GLY A 39 3.52 12.36 3.65
N ARG A 40 3.26 11.24 2.95
CA ARG A 40 3.59 11.10 1.52
C ARG A 40 2.55 10.31 0.76
N ILE A 41 2.07 10.88 -0.34
CA ILE A 41 1.19 10.21 -1.30
C ILE A 41 1.96 9.95 -2.60
N PHE A 42 2.16 8.68 -2.97
CA PHE A 42 2.57 8.28 -4.31
C PHE A 42 1.32 8.03 -5.17
N THR A 43 1.01 8.95 -6.08
CA THR A 43 -0.18 8.80 -6.93
C THR A 43 -0.02 7.67 -7.94
N ALA A 44 -1.11 7.03 -8.36
CA ALA A 44 -1.02 6.03 -9.43
C ALA A 44 -0.48 6.63 -10.75
N ARG A 45 -0.61 7.95 -10.95
CA ARG A 45 -0.01 8.66 -12.08
C ARG A 45 1.51 8.71 -12.00
N GLU A 46 2.10 8.94 -10.82
CA GLU A 46 3.55 8.88 -10.59
C GLU A 46 4.09 7.46 -10.83
N LEU A 47 3.29 6.45 -10.50
CA LEU A 47 3.67 5.03 -10.61
C LEU A 47 3.46 4.45 -12.02
N ARG A 48 2.75 5.16 -12.90
CA ARG A 48 2.39 4.65 -14.21
C ARG A 48 3.62 4.39 -15.07
N GLY A 49 3.73 3.15 -15.57
CA GLY A 49 4.84 2.72 -16.42
C GLY A 49 6.12 2.36 -15.67
N LYS A 50 6.12 2.40 -14.32
CA LYS A 50 7.23 1.88 -13.50
C LYS A 50 7.00 0.39 -13.22
N ASP A 51 8.00 -0.44 -13.42
CA ASP A 51 8.01 -1.83 -12.97
C ASP A 51 9.42 -2.27 -12.60
N GLY A 52 9.56 -3.29 -11.74
CA GLY A 52 10.84 -3.79 -11.26
C GLY A 52 11.77 -2.67 -10.76
N ALA A 53 12.96 -2.55 -11.35
CA ALA A 53 13.96 -1.55 -10.97
C ALA A 53 13.50 -0.09 -11.10
N ALA A 54 12.46 0.20 -11.90
CA ALA A 54 11.91 1.54 -12.05
C ALA A 54 11.10 2.01 -10.81
N LEU A 55 10.84 1.12 -9.85
CA LEU A 55 10.27 1.42 -8.54
C LEU A 55 11.34 1.69 -7.46
N ASN A 56 12.63 1.57 -7.78
CA ASN A 56 13.70 1.71 -6.80
C ASN A 56 13.72 3.08 -6.11
N ASP A 57 13.29 4.15 -6.80
CA ASP A 57 13.16 5.48 -6.23
C ASP A 57 12.09 5.53 -5.14
N VAL A 58 10.92 4.95 -5.40
CA VAL A 58 9.83 4.81 -4.42
C VAL A 58 10.29 3.95 -3.23
N ILE A 59 10.92 2.82 -3.51
CA ILE A 59 11.43 1.90 -2.48
C ILE A 59 12.45 2.61 -1.57
N ALA A 60 13.40 3.33 -2.16
CA ALA A 60 14.44 4.04 -1.44
C ALA A 60 13.87 5.20 -0.60
N GLU A 61 12.93 5.97 -1.15
CA GLU A 61 12.30 7.08 -0.44
C GLU A 61 11.59 6.61 0.85
N VAL A 62 10.81 5.53 0.75
CA VAL A 62 10.14 4.93 1.93
C VAL A 62 11.17 4.45 2.96
N ARG A 63 12.21 3.72 2.52
CA ARG A 63 13.26 3.22 3.42
C ARG A 63 14.01 4.34 4.13
N GLU A 64 14.42 5.37 3.39
CA GLU A 64 15.12 6.52 3.95
C GLU A 64 14.28 7.24 5.01
N ARG A 65 12.97 7.38 4.74
CA ARG A 65 12.03 7.99 5.69
C ARG A 65 11.94 7.20 6.99
N MET A 66 11.80 5.88 6.92
CA MET A 66 11.73 5.01 8.10
C MET A 66 13.07 5.00 8.87
N ALA A 67 14.20 4.96 8.15
CA ALA A 67 15.52 5.00 8.76
C ALA A 67 15.77 6.30 9.52
N LYS A 68 15.41 7.46 8.96
CA LYS A 68 15.52 8.77 9.63
C LYS A 68 14.67 8.86 10.90
N ALA A 69 13.55 8.15 10.94
CA ALA A 69 12.67 8.07 12.11
C ALA A 69 13.08 7.00 13.13
N GLY A 70 14.22 6.32 12.94
CA GLY A 70 14.70 5.30 13.87
C GLY A 70 14.00 3.94 13.74
N ASN A 71 13.53 3.59 12.53
CA ASN A 71 12.84 2.34 12.21
C ASN A 71 11.64 2.04 13.14
N PRO A 72 10.63 2.93 13.17
CA PRO A 72 9.47 2.79 14.03
C PRO A 72 8.62 1.55 13.65
N PRO A 73 7.73 1.08 14.53
CA PRO A 73 6.80 0.02 14.20
C PRO A 73 5.87 0.45 13.04
N LEU A 74 5.74 -0.40 12.03
CA LEU A 74 4.97 -0.14 10.82
C LEU A 74 3.77 -1.08 10.73
N TYR A 75 2.64 -0.54 10.30
CA TYR A 75 1.45 -1.31 9.96
C TYR A 75 1.15 -1.15 8.47
N LEU A 76 0.86 -2.25 7.78
CA LEU A 76 0.44 -2.24 6.38
C LEU A 76 -1.06 -2.48 6.30
N THR A 77 -1.81 -1.54 5.75
CA THR A 77 -3.17 -1.81 5.28
C THR A 77 -3.15 -1.87 3.77
N PHE A 78 -3.58 -3.00 3.21
CA PHE A 78 -3.65 -3.21 1.77
C PHE A 78 -5.12 -3.24 1.33
N ASP A 79 -5.60 -2.09 0.88
CA ASP A 79 -6.87 -2.01 0.18
C ASP A 79 -6.73 -2.65 -1.21
N ILE A 80 -7.52 -3.69 -1.51
CA ILE A 80 -7.40 -4.40 -2.79
C ILE A 80 -7.75 -3.50 -3.98
N ASP A 81 -8.53 -2.44 -3.76
CA ASP A 81 -8.86 -1.45 -4.78
C ASP A 81 -7.68 -0.54 -5.16
N ALA A 82 -6.54 -0.64 -4.48
CA ALA A 82 -5.29 -0.03 -4.94
C ALA A 82 -4.84 -0.61 -6.29
N LEU A 83 -5.17 -1.87 -6.56
CA LEU A 83 -4.91 -2.53 -7.84
C LEU A 83 -5.88 -2.02 -8.92
N ASP A 84 -5.41 -2.04 -10.17
CA ASP A 84 -6.28 -1.78 -11.30
C ASP A 84 -7.41 -2.84 -11.36
N PRO A 85 -8.65 -2.48 -11.77
CA PRO A 85 -9.74 -3.43 -11.94
C PRO A 85 -9.43 -4.58 -12.91
N ALA A 86 -8.43 -4.43 -13.79
CA ALA A 86 -7.91 -5.53 -14.59
C ALA A 86 -7.30 -6.67 -13.76
N PHE A 87 -6.87 -6.40 -12.52
CA PHE A 87 -6.27 -7.37 -11.59
C PHE A 87 -7.13 -7.63 -10.36
N ALA A 88 -7.97 -6.68 -9.95
CA ALA A 88 -8.85 -6.79 -8.79
C ALA A 88 -10.27 -6.26 -9.10
N PRO A 89 -11.06 -6.95 -9.95
CA PRO A 89 -12.41 -6.52 -10.30
C PRO A 89 -13.41 -6.61 -9.14
N GLY A 90 -13.15 -7.47 -8.15
CA GLY A 90 -14.02 -7.79 -7.03
C GLY A 90 -13.83 -6.87 -5.84
N THR A 91 -14.18 -5.59 -5.99
CA THR A 91 -14.19 -4.57 -4.92
C THR A 91 -15.41 -3.67 -5.05
N GLY A 92 -15.77 -2.95 -3.98
CA GLY A 92 -16.91 -2.02 -3.97
C GLY A 92 -16.68 -0.73 -4.78
N THR A 93 -15.43 -0.24 -4.82
CA THR A 93 -15.08 1.07 -5.40
C THR A 93 -13.95 0.99 -6.44
N PRO A 94 -14.13 0.26 -7.55
CA PRO A 94 -13.07 0.10 -8.54
C PRO A 94 -12.72 1.41 -9.24
N GLU A 95 -11.43 1.75 -9.27
CA GLU A 95 -10.89 2.95 -9.95
C GLU A 95 -9.84 2.55 -10.99
N VAL A 96 -10.00 2.94 -12.25
CA VAL A 96 -9.08 2.56 -13.34
C VAL A 96 -7.72 3.28 -13.26
N GLY A 97 -6.69 2.69 -13.87
CA GLY A 97 -5.32 3.19 -13.87
C GLY A 97 -4.60 2.97 -12.54
N GLY A 98 -4.90 1.86 -11.87
CA GLY A 98 -4.32 1.45 -10.59
C GLY A 98 -2.98 0.73 -10.73
N LEU A 99 -2.52 0.13 -9.63
CA LEU A 99 -1.30 -0.68 -9.64
C LEU A 99 -1.54 -2.00 -10.37
N THR A 100 -0.50 -2.53 -11.01
CA THR A 100 -0.48 -3.95 -11.38
C THR A 100 -0.19 -4.80 -10.14
N THR A 101 -0.65 -6.05 -10.14
CA THR A 101 -0.30 -7.01 -9.08
C THR A 101 1.22 -7.20 -8.95
N ALA A 102 1.95 -7.14 -10.07
CA ALA A 102 3.42 -7.24 -10.07
C ALA A 102 4.12 -6.05 -9.38
N GLN A 103 3.62 -4.82 -9.59
CA GLN A 103 4.12 -3.65 -8.87
C GLN A 103 3.91 -3.81 -7.36
N ALA A 104 2.70 -4.23 -6.95
CA ALA A 104 2.39 -4.46 -5.53
C ALA A 104 3.31 -5.52 -4.90
N MET A 105 3.53 -6.66 -5.57
CA MET A 105 4.46 -7.69 -5.09
C MET A 105 5.89 -7.16 -4.98
N THR A 106 6.37 -6.43 -5.99
CA THR A 106 7.73 -5.84 -5.98
C THR A 106 7.93 -4.94 -4.76
N LEU A 107 6.95 -4.10 -4.44
CA LEU A 107 6.99 -3.22 -3.27
C LEU A 107 6.97 -4.01 -1.95
N LEU A 108 6.09 -5.01 -1.82
CA LEU A 108 6.02 -5.84 -0.62
C LEU A 108 7.32 -6.62 -0.36
N GLU A 109 7.87 -7.25 -1.39
CA GLU A 109 9.14 -7.97 -1.33
C GLU A 109 10.30 -7.03 -0.99
N ALA A 110 10.34 -5.85 -1.62
CA ALA A 110 11.38 -4.86 -1.40
C ALA A 110 11.34 -4.23 -0.01
N TRP A 111 10.24 -4.34 0.74
CA TRP A 111 10.11 -3.80 2.10
C TRP A 111 9.97 -4.87 3.18
N HIS A 112 10.18 -6.15 2.88
CA HIS A 112 9.95 -7.27 3.81
C HIS A 112 10.67 -7.16 5.17
N ASP A 113 11.83 -6.52 5.18
CA ASP A 113 12.76 -6.33 6.30
C ASP A 113 12.47 -5.09 7.15
N LEU A 114 11.49 -4.26 6.79
CA LEU A 114 11.06 -3.16 7.65
C LEU A 114 10.44 -3.69 8.96
N ASN A 115 10.32 -2.80 9.95
CA ASN A 115 9.83 -3.12 11.30
C ASN A 115 8.30 -3.28 11.33
N TRP A 116 7.78 -4.25 10.58
CA TRP A 116 6.34 -4.52 10.52
C TRP A 116 5.82 -5.17 11.80
N VAL A 117 4.73 -4.62 12.33
CA VAL A 117 4.01 -5.13 13.51
C VAL A 117 2.65 -5.78 13.17
N GLY A 118 2.16 -5.59 11.95
CA GLY A 118 0.92 -6.19 11.48
C GLY A 118 0.54 -5.78 10.06
N MET A 119 -0.46 -6.46 9.52
CA MET A 119 -1.12 -6.04 8.29
C MET A 119 -2.59 -6.47 8.23
N ASP A 120 -3.37 -5.81 7.38
CA ASP A 120 -4.66 -6.27 6.91
C ASP A 120 -4.79 -6.14 5.38
N CYS A 121 -5.70 -6.92 4.80
CA CYS A 121 -6.12 -6.80 3.42
C CYS A 121 -7.64 -6.62 3.39
N SER A 122 -8.13 -5.53 2.82
CA SER A 122 -9.53 -5.10 2.88
C SER A 122 -10.16 -5.01 1.48
N GLU A 123 -11.47 -4.73 1.46
CA GLU A 123 -12.28 -4.43 0.27
C GLU A 123 -12.41 -5.54 -0.79
N VAL A 124 -11.97 -6.76 -0.48
CA VAL A 124 -12.31 -7.93 -1.31
C VAL A 124 -13.82 -8.16 -1.23
N SER A 125 -14.48 -8.13 -2.38
CA SER A 125 -15.91 -8.30 -2.53
C SER A 125 -16.22 -9.46 -3.48
N PRO A 126 -16.38 -10.70 -2.95
CA PRO A 126 -16.66 -11.88 -3.75
C PRO A 126 -17.85 -11.77 -4.71
N PRO A 127 -18.96 -11.04 -4.39
CA PRO A 127 -20.06 -10.86 -5.35
C PRO A 127 -19.67 -10.15 -6.66
N TYR A 128 -18.62 -9.34 -6.65
CA TYR A 128 -18.09 -8.65 -7.83
C TYR A 128 -16.84 -9.33 -8.40
N ASP A 129 -16.35 -10.39 -7.76
CA ASP A 129 -15.11 -11.05 -8.16
C ASP A 129 -15.36 -12.02 -9.33
N HIS A 130 -14.62 -11.84 -10.41
CA HIS A 130 -14.69 -12.72 -11.56
C HIS A 130 -13.61 -13.79 -11.47
N ALA A 131 -14.01 -15.06 -11.53
CA ALA A 131 -13.10 -16.21 -11.48
C ALA A 131 -12.12 -16.17 -10.29
N GLU A 132 -12.56 -15.62 -9.15
CA GLU A 132 -11.78 -15.50 -7.92
C GLU A 132 -10.45 -14.74 -8.08
N LEU A 133 -10.33 -13.90 -9.12
CA LEU A 133 -9.09 -13.17 -9.43
C LEU A 133 -8.67 -12.26 -8.27
N THR A 134 -9.63 -11.53 -7.69
CA THR A 134 -9.38 -10.60 -6.59
C THR A 134 -9.06 -11.34 -5.30
N SER A 135 -9.80 -12.41 -5.04
CA SER A 135 -9.57 -13.29 -3.89
C SER A 135 -8.19 -13.94 -3.95
N ASN A 136 -7.77 -14.40 -5.13
CA ASN A 136 -6.43 -14.95 -5.37
C ASN A 136 -5.34 -13.88 -5.22
N ALA A 137 -5.54 -12.69 -5.79
CA ALA A 137 -4.61 -11.57 -5.63
C ALA A 137 -4.43 -11.22 -4.15
N ALA A 138 -5.52 -11.07 -3.38
CA ALA A 138 -5.47 -10.80 -1.96
C ALA A 138 -4.75 -11.91 -1.18
N ALA A 139 -5.09 -13.17 -1.40
CA ALA A 139 -4.44 -14.31 -0.75
C ALA A 139 -2.93 -14.34 -1.04
N THR A 140 -2.54 -14.08 -2.29
CA THR A 140 -1.14 -14.05 -2.71
C THR A 140 -0.38 -12.89 -2.08
N LEU A 141 -0.97 -11.69 -2.01
CA LEU A 141 -0.33 -10.52 -1.39
C LEU A 141 -0.10 -10.73 0.12
N VAL A 142 -1.10 -11.28 0.83
CA VAL A 142 -0.96 -11.65 2.25
C VAL A 142 0.13 -12.72 2.42
N TRP A 143 0.13 -13.74 1.58
CA TRP A 143 1.17 -14.78 1.59
C TRP A 143 2.57 -14.19 1.37
N THR A 144 2.74 -13.31 0.37
CA THR A 144 4.01 -12.64 0.09
C THR A 144 4.51 -11.83 1.28
N TRP A 145 3.62 -11.07 1.94
CA TRP A 145 3.97 -10.33 3.15
C TRP A 145 4.41 -11.28 4.28
N LEU A 146 3.66 -12.36 4.55
CA LEU A 146 4.00 -13.36 5.56
C LEU A 146 5.35 -14.04 5.28
N CYS A 147 5.62 -14.44 4.04
CA CYS A 147 6.91 -14.98 3.63
C CYS A 147 8.04 -13.98 3.89
N GLY A 148 7.81 -12.71 3.57
CA GLY A 148 8.72 -11.62 3.87
C GLY A 148 9.04 -11.50 5.37
N ARG A 149 8.02 -11.60 6.24
CA ARG A 149 8.22 -11.60 7.69
C ARG A 149 9.06 -12.77 8.17
N VAL A 150 8.79 -13.98 7.67
CA VAL A 150 9.59 -15.16 8.00
C VAL A 150 11.04 -14.99 7.53
N ALA A 151 11.27 -14.46 6.32
CA ALA A 151 12.61 -14.21 5.80
C ALA A 151 13.40 -13.21 6.67
N ALA A 152 12.76 -12.12 7.11
CA ALA A 152 13.40 -11.11 7.96
C ALA A 152 13.81 -11.67 9.34
N THR A 153 12.99 -12.53 9.94
CA THR A 153 13.30 -13.14 11.25
C THR A 153 14.46 -14.14 11.22
N LYS A 154 14.77 -14.74 10.07
CA LYS A 154 15.87 -15.70 9.90
C LYS A 154 17.24 -15.04 9.70
N GLN A 155 17.29 -13.71 9.58
CA GLN A 155 18.53 -12.95 9.44
C GLN A 155 19.14 -12.51 10.79
N ILE A 156 18.52 -12.91 11.91
CA ILE A 156 19.00 -12.72 13.29
C ILE A 156 19.61 -14.04 13.78
#